data_AF-A0A3P3T9M6-F1
#
_entry.id   AF-A0A3P3T9M6-F1
#
_cell.length_a   1.000
_cell.length_b   1.000
_cell.length_c   1.000
_cell.angle_alpha   90.00
_cell.angle_beta   90.00
_cell.angle_gamma   90.00
#
_symmetry.space_group_name_H-M   'P 1'
#
loop_
_entity.id
_entity.type
_entity.pdbx_description
1 polymer ?
#
loop_
_entity_poly.entity_id
_entity_poly.type
_entity_poly.pdbx_seq_one_letter_code
_entity_poly.pdbx_strand_id
1 'polypeptide(L)'
;MGKWYHGTSERNMKLILQSWFRPKKGVWGKGVYFSSSKDGASIFGSCILATQIVDERIIPVDYEEWVSRHPDRSTWPKEIQKLGGKGISVHYHHSNETELCVFDPSIINQIFY
;
A
#
# COMPACT_ATOMS: atom_id res chain seq x y z
N MET A 1 -16.23 3.10 1.12
CA MET A 1 -15.35 4.26 0.86
C MET A 1 -13.92 3.83 1.12
N GLY A 2 -13.06 3.80 0.09
CA GLY A 2 -11.67 3.32 0.17
C GLY A 2 -10.73 4.36 0.78
N LYS A 3 -10.83 4.57 2.10
CA LYS A 3 -9.92 5.45 2.84
C LYS A 3 -8.68 4.67 3.28
N TRP A 4 -7.51 5.21 2.98
CA TRP A 4 -6.23 4.57 3.24
C TRP A 4 -5.25 5.53 3.91
N TYR A 5 -4.39 5.02 4.78
CA TYR A 5 -3.50 5.82 5.60
C TYR A 5 -2.03 5.56 5.26
N HIS A 6 -1.27 6.62 4.99
CA HIS A 6 0.16 6.55 4.72
C HIS A 6 0.94 7.17 5.87
N GLY A 7 1.63 6.35 6.65
CA GLY A 7 2.56 6.79 7.69
C GLY A 7 3.89 7.21 7.09
N THR A 8 4.40 8.36 7.48
CA THR A 8 5.64 8.92 6.94
C THR A 8 6.27 9.95 7.90
N SER A 9 7.45 10.46 7.53
CA SER A 9 8.09 11.56 8.27
C SER A 9 7.57 12.92 7.83
N GLU A 10 7.66 13.94 8.69
CA GLU A 10 7.22 15.30 8.35
C GLU A 10 7.87 15.84 7.06
N ARG A 11 9.17 15.53 6.86
CA ARG A 11 9.89 15.89 5.63
C ARG A 11 9.26 15.24 4.40
N ASN A 12 8.97 13.94 4.46
CA ASN A 12 8.36 13.23 3.34
C ASN A 12 6.92 13.66 3.10
N MET A 13 6.16 13.95 4.16
CA MET A 13 4.82 14.52 4.05
C MET A 13 4.84 15.82 3.24
N LYS A 14 5.75 16.76 3.57
CA LYS A 14 5.91 18.00 2.79
C LYS A 14 6.25 17.74 1.32
N LEU A 15 7.13 16.77 1.04
CA LEU A 15 7.48 16.39 -0.32
C LEU A 15 6.31 15.75 -1.09
N ILE A 16 5.48 14.94 -0.43
CA ILE A 16 4.28 14.32 -1.02
C ILE A 16 3.24 15.40 -1.34
N LEU A 17 3.00 16.32 -0.40
CA LEU A 17 2.06 17.43 -0.62
C LEU A 17 2.52 18.36 -1.76
N GLN A 18 3.83 18.53 -1.94
CA GLN A 18 4.39 19.36 -3.02
C GLN A 18 4.46 18.64 -4.37
N SER A 19 4.78 17.35 -4.39
CA SER A 19 5.21 16.63 -5.62
C SER A 19 4.55 15.28 -5.84
N TRP A 20 3.44 15.03 -5.15
CA TRP A 20 2.68 13.78 -5.15
C TRP A 20 3.47 12.57 -4.61
N PHE A 21 2.77 11.44 -4.48
CA PHE A 21 3.38 10.19 -4.02
C PHE A 21 4.40 9.66 -5.03
N ARG A 22 5.53 9.15 -4.52
CA ARG A 22 6.58 8.52 -5.32
C ARG A 22 6.78 7.05 -4.89
N PRO A 23 6.61 6.08 -5.80
CA PRO A 23 6.81 4.67 -5.48
C PRO A 23 8.21 4.37 -4.94
N LYS A 24 8.27 3.55 -3.90
CA LYS A 24 9.49 3.05 -3.26
C LYS A 24 9.53 1.52 -3.31
N LYS A 25 10.72 0.94 -3.24
CA LYS A 25 10.87 -0.51 -3.15
C LYS A 25 10.35 -0.99 -1.80
N GLY A 26 9.48 -1.99 -1.82
CA GLY A 26 9.02 -2.72 -0.65
C GLY A 26 8.81 -4.21 -0.98
N VAL A 27 8.16 -4.90 -0.05
CA VAL A 27 7.99 -6.37 -0.07
C VAL A 27 7.23 -6.84 -1.30
N TRP A 28 6.16 -6.13 -1.65
CA TRP A 28 5.30 -6.40 -2.79
C TRP A 28 5.78 -5.77 -4.11
N GLY A 29 6.95 -5.14 -4.11
CA GLY A 29 7.53 -4.48 -5.28
C GLY A 29 7.66 -2.97 -5.12
N LYS A 30 7.81 -2.26 -6.25
CA LYS A 30 7.96 -0.80 -6.25
C LYS A 30 6.57 -0.16 -6.24
N GLY A 31 6.16 0.40 -5.11
CA GLY A 31 4.83 0.97 -4.94
C GLY A 31 4.74 2.02 -3.83
N VAL A 32 3.55 2.56 -3.64
CA VAL A 32 3.18 3.43 -2.52
C VAL A 32 2.34 2.61 -1.56
N TYR A 33 2.72 2.62 -0.28
CA TYR A 33 2.19 1.70 0.72
C TYR A 33 1.25 2.42 1.67
N PHE A 34 0.13 1.80 1.99
CA PHE A 34 -0.88 2.32 2.90
C PHE A 34 -1.40 1.22 3.82
N SER A 35 -1.99 1.64 4.94
CA SER A 35 -2.69 0.77 5.89
C SER A 35 -4.18 1.10 5.92
N SER A 36 -5.01 0.12 6.25
CA SER A 36 -6.44 0.30 6.49
C SER A 36 -6.76 1.14 7.73
N SER A 37 -5.85 1.17 8.71
CA SER A 37 -6.01 1.98 9.93
C SER A 37 -4.88 3.00 10.12
N LYS A 38 -5.18 4.02 10.94
CA LYS A 38 -4.17 4.99 11.38
C LYS A 38 -3.11 4.34 12.29
N ASP A 39 -3.53 3.38 13.11
CA ASP A 39 -2.63 2.69 14.03
C ASP A 39 -1.62 1.85 13.25
N GLY A 40 -2.06 1.11 12.23
CA GLY A 40 -1.18 0.41 11.29
C GLY A 40 -0.23 1.37 10.55
N ALA A 41 -0.73 2.52 10.10
CA ALA A 41 0.09 3.52 9.43
C ALA A 41 1.15 4.15 10.38
N SER A 42 0.81 4.36 11.65
CA SER A 42 1.68 5.03 12.63
C SER A 42 3.01 4.31 12.87
N ILE A 43 3.07 3.01 12.59
CA ILE A 43 4.28 2.18 12.65
C ILE A 43 5.36 2.70 11.67
N PHE A 44 4.95 3.34 10.57
CA PHE A 44 5.86 3.78 9.51
C PHE A 44 6.27 5.26 9.61
N GLY A 45 5.70 6.01 10.55
CA GLY A 45 6.08 7.40 10.77
C GLY A 45 5.09 8.17 11.64
N SER A 46 5.57 9.28 12.21
CA SER A 46 4.79 10.14 13.11
C SER A 46 3.77 11.03 12.40
N CYS A 47 3.86 11.20 11.08
CA CYS A 47 2.88 11.91 10.28
C CYS A 47 2.03 10.92 9.48
N ILE A 48 0.71 11.13 9.45
CA ILE A 48 -0.22 10.26 8.72
C ILE A 48 -0.97 11.10 7.70
N LEU A 49 -0.84 10.72 6.43
CA LEU A 49 -1.68 11.23 5.35
C LEU A 49 -2.86 10.29 5.15
N ALA A 50 -4.09 10.79 5.24
CA ALA A 50 -5.25 10.03 4.81
C ALA A 50 -5.48 10.24 3.32
N THR A 51 -5.93 9.22 2.61
CA THR A 51 -6.14 9.27 1.16
C THR A 51 -7.44 8.58 0.76
N GLN A 52 -7.98 8.97 -0.38
CA GLN A 52 -9.02 8.22 -1.07
C GLN A 52 -8.41 7.46 -2.24
N ILE A 53 -8.62 6.15 -2.25
CA ILE A 53 -8.15 5.27 -3.33
C ILE A 53 -9.28 4.27 -3.61
N VAL A 54 -9.89 4.39 -4.78
CA VAL A 54 -10.93 3.48 -5.26
C VAL A 54 -10.63 3.15 -6.71
N ASP A 55 -10.18 1.92 -6.97
CA ASP A 55 -9.91 1.43 -8.31
C ASP A 55 -10.17 -0.08 -8.36
N GLU A 56 -10.92 -0.53 -9.35
CA GLU A 56 -11.28 -1.93 -9.58
C GLU A 56 -10.09 -2.82 -9.95
N ARG A 57 -8.95 -2.22 -10.34
CA ARG A 57 -7.70 -2.92 -10.68
C ARG A 57 -6.80 -3.11 -9.46
N ILE A 58 -7.31 -2.89 -8.25
CA ILE A 58 -6.66 -3.32 -7.01
C ILE A 58 -6.99 -4.79 -6.80
N ILE A 59 -5.97 -5.65 -6.82
CA ILE A 59 -6.17 -7.09 -6.69
C ILE A 59 -6.15 -7.48 -5.21
N PRO A 60 -7.22 -8.10 -4.67
CA PRO A 60 -7.21 -8.62 -3.32
C PRO A 60 -6.26 -9.80 -3.22
N VAL A 61 -5.45 -9.82 -2.16
CA VAL A 61 -4.52 -10.90 -1.83
C VAL A 61 -4.75 -11.29 -0.38
N ASP A 62 -4.94 -12.57 -0.15
CA ASP A 62 -4.93 -13.16 1.18
C ASP A 62 -3.48 -13.53 1.54
N TYR A 63 -2.95 -12.98 2.64
CA TYR A 63 -1.54 -13.13 2.97
C TYR A 63 -1.15 -14.59 3.25
N GLU A 64 -1.96 -15.31 4.00
CA GLU A 64 -1.73 -16.68 4.42
C GLU A 64 -1.80 -17.64 3.23
N GLU A 65 -2.79 -17.45 2.36
CA GLU A 65 -2.89 -18.15 1.08
C GLU A 65 -1.70 -17.85 0.15
N TRP A 66 -1.28 -16.57 0.08
CA TRP A 66 -0.15 -16.15 -0.72
C TRP A 66 1.14 -16.83 -0.27
N VAL A 67 1.44 -16.78 1.04
CA VAL A 67 2.64 -17.41 1.61
C VAL A 67 2.64 -18.93 1.39
N SER A 68 1.47 -19.58 1.47
CA SER A 68 1.34 -21.01 1.19
C SER A 68 1.72 -21.37 -0.25
N ARG A 69 1.32 -20.56 -1.23
CA ARG A 69 1.61 -20.80 -2.66
C ARG A 69 2.96 -20.27 -3.11
N HIS A 70 3.44 -19.21 -2.46
CA HIS A 70 4.67 -18.50 -2.79
C HIS A 70 5.58 -18.44 -1.56
N PRO A 71 6.16 -19.57 -1.11
CA PRO A 71 6.97 -19.60 0.12
C PRO A 71 8.26 -18.77 0.01
N ASP A 72 8.80 -18.60 -1.20
CA ASP A 72 10.00 -17.77 -1.42
C ASP A 72 9.64 -16.29 -1.58
N ARG A 73 9.80 -15.54 -0.49
CA ARG A 73 9.58 -14.09 -0.42
C ARG A 73 10.40 -13.27 -1.43
N SER A 74 11.55 -13.76 -1.87
CA SER A 74 12.38 -13.05 -2.85
C SER A 74 11.72 -12.92 -4.23
N THR A 75 10.75 -13.81 -4.51
CA THR A 75 10.02 -13.82 -5.79
C THR A 75 8.76 -12.96 -5.79
N TRP A 76 8.25 -12.56 -4.62
CA TRP A 76 6.94 -11.90 -4.51
C TRP A 76 6.77 -10.66 -5.39
N PRO A 77 7.74 -9.73 -5.50
CA PRO A 77 7.60 -8.59 -6.40
C PRO A 77 7.35 -8.98 -7.86
N LYS A 78 7.97 -10.07 -8.33
CA LYS A 78 7.80 -10.57 -9.70
C LYS A 78 6.46 -11.29 -9.87
N GLU A 79 6.08 -12.10 -8.89
CA GLU A 79 4.80 -12.83 -8.93
C GLU A 79 3.60 -11.88 -8.87
N ILE A 80 3.63 -10.87 -8.00
CA ILE A 80 2.60 -9.83 -7.92
C ILE A 80 2.47 -9.04 -9.22
N GLN A 81 3.59 -8.72 -9.88
CA GLN A 81 3.56 -8.02 -11.17
C GLN A 81 2.78 -8.79 -12.24
N LYS A 82 2.81 -10.13 -12.20
CA LYS A 82 2.07 -10.98 -13.16
C LYS A 82 0.55 -10.86 -13.00
N LEU A 83 0.06 -10.40 -11.84
CA LEU A 83 -1.38 -10.19 -11.62
C LEU A 83 -1.95 -9.03 -12.44
N GLY A 84 -1.10 -8.13 -12.96
CA GLY A 84 -1.51 -7.08 -13.91
C GLY A 84 -2.36 -5.95 -13.34
N GLY A 85 -2.52 -5.87 -12.02
CA GLY A 85 -3.27 -4.81 -11.34
C GLY A 85 -2.50 -3.50 -11.20
N LYS A 86 -3.23 -2.42 -10.86
CA LYS A 86 -2.64 -1.12 -10.50
C LYS A 86 -2.21 -1.04 -9.03
N GLY A 87 -2.63 -2.01 -8.23
CA GLY A 87 -2.20 -2.21 -6.86
C GLY A 87 -2.68 -3.57 -6.34
N ILE A 88 -2.28 -3.90 -5.12
CA ILE A 88 -2.82 -5.04 -4.37
C ILE A 88 -3.28 -4.58 -2.99
N SER A 89 -4.33 -5.21 -2.48
CA SER A 89 -4.76 -5.09 -1.08
C SER A 89 -4.53 -6.43 -0.38
N VAL A 90 -3.53 -6.48 0.49
CA VAL A 90 -3.12 -7.68 1.21
C VAL A 90 -3.79 -7.72 2.57
N HIS A 91 -4.65 -8.70 2.81
CA HIS A 91 -5.31 -8.89 4.09
C HIS A 91 -4.49 -9.81 5.00
N TYR A 92 -4.32 -9.41 6.26
CA TYR A 92 -3.62 -10.18 7.29
C TYR A 92 -4.62 -10.64 8.35
N HIS A 93 -4.88 -11.94 8.44
CA HIS A 93 -5.90 -12.47 9.37
C HIS A 93 -5.53 -12.25 10.83
N HIS A 94 -4.24 -12.34 11.17
CA HIS A 94 -3.79 -12.22 12.56
C HIS A 94 -4.06 -10.84 13.18
N SER A 95 -3.88 -9.76 12.41
CA SER A 95 -4.09 -8.38 12.88
C SER A 95 -5.43 -7.78 12.43
N ASN A 96 -6.14 -8.46 11.52
CA ASN A 96 -7.31 -7.92 10.81
C ASN A 96 -7.03 -6.59 10.08
N GLU A 97 -5.76 -6.35 9.73
CA GLU A 97 -5.34 -5.18 8.94
C GLU A 97 -5.23 -5.55 7.46
N THR A 98 -5.38 -4.53 6.61
CA THR A 98 -5.13 -4.62 5.18
C THR A 98 -4.04 -3.63 4.80
N GLU A 99 -3.00 -4.11 4.14
CA GLU A 99 -1.97 -3.29 3.51
C GLU A 99 -2.34 -3.07 2.04
N LEU A 100 -2.33 -1.83 1.58
CA LEU A 100 -2.47 -1.51 0.16
C LEU A 100 -1.10 -1.13 -0.40
N CYS A 101 -0.67 -1.81 -1.46
CA CYS A 101 0.47 -1.39 -2.27
C CYS A 101 -0.01 -0.94 -3.64
N VAL A 102 0.14 0.35 -3.94
CA VAL A 102 -0.24 0.96 -5.22
C VAL A 102 0.99 1.06 -6.13
N PHE A 103 0.94 0.38 -7.28
CA PHE A 103 2.02 0.41 -8.29
C PHE A 103 1.91 1.61 -9.23
N ASP A 104 0.69 2.04 -9.53
CA ASP A 104 0.39 3.21 -10.36
C ASP A 104 -0.24 4.33 -9.50
N PRO A 105 0.54 5.34 -9.06
CA PRO A 105 0.04 6.42 -8.22
C PRO A 105 -1.07 7.28 -8.82
N SER A 106 -1.41 7.12 -10.11
CA SER A 106 -2.52 7.85 -10.74
C SER A 106 -3.90 7.45 -10.18
N ILE A 107 -3.99 6.32 -9.47
CA ILE A 107 -5.24 5.87 -8.82
C ILE A 107 -5.46 6.47 -7.43
N ILE A 108 -4.46 7.18 -6.89
CA ILE A 108 -4.62 7.90 -5.62
C ILE A 108 -5.43 9.15 -5.96
N ASN A 109 -6.67 9.24 -5.48
CA ASN A 109 -7.60 10.28 -5.93
C ASN A 109 -7.41 11.60 -5.17
N GLN A 110 -7.15 11.51 -3.87
CA GLN A 110 -7.11 12.67 -2.99
C GLN A 110 -6.29 12.40 -1.74
N ILE A 111 -5.67 13.45 -1.20
CA ILE A 111 -5.07 13.49 0.13
C ILE A 111 -5.97 14.35 1.03
N PHE A 112 -6.29 13.85 2.21
CA PHE A 112 -6.88 14.61 3.31
C PHE A 112 -5.78 14.81 4.36
N TYR A 113 -5.43 16.06 4.61
CA TYR A 113 -4.41 16.46 5.58
C TYR A 113 -4.93 17.59 6.47
#